data_AF-A0A8D1X384-F1
#
_entry.id   AF-A0A8D1X384-F1
#
_cell.length_a   1.000
_cell.length_b   1.000
_cell.length_c   1.000
_cell.angle_alpha   90.00
_cell.angle_beta   90.00
_cell.angle_gamma   90.00
#
_symmetry.space_group_name_H-M   'P 1'
#
loop_
_entity.id
_entity.type
_entity.pdbx_description
1 polymer ?
#
loop_
_entity_poly.entity_id
_entity_poly.type
_entity_poly.pdbx_seq_one_letter_code
_entity_poly.pdbx_strand_id
1 'polypeptide(L)'
;MLLEAGATVNLATQDSEVTPLHVAAARGLEEHVALYLEHGANVNLRTSQGETALNAACAGAEGPSSSRQHQAAARRLLEAGADARAAGRKRHTPLHNACANGCGGLAELLLRHGASASVPNGAGHTPMDCALQAVQDAPNWEPEVLFAALLDYGAQPVRPEMLRHCANFPRALEVLLNAYPCVPSCDTWVEAVLPELWQEHEAFYSSALCLVNQPRRLQHLARLAVRAQLGSRCRQAAARLPLPPLLRDYLLLRVEGRIQ
;
A
#
# COMPACT_ATOMS: atom_id res chain seq x y z
N MET A 1 13.62 17.08 -32.27
CA MET A 1 12.90 16.10 -31.41
C MET A 1 11.66 15.62 -32.17
N LEU A 2 11.19 14.36 -32.05
CA LEU A 2 10.05 13.86 -32.87
C LEU A 2 8.74 14.66 -32.65
N LEU A 3 8.51 15.14 -31.43
CA LEU A 3 7.35 15.97 -31.09
C LEU A 3 7.40 17.34 -31.77
N GLU A 4 8.58 17.96 -31.85
CA GLU A 4 8.81 19.20 -32.61
C GLU A 4 8.57 19.02 -34.12
N ALA A 5 8.75 17.79 -34.62
CA ALA A 5 8.47 17.42 -36.01
C ALA A 5 7.00 17.03 -36.27
N GLY A 6 6.10 17.20 -35.30
CA GLY A 6 4.66 16.96 -35.44
C GLY A 6 4.19 15.54 -35.13
N ALA A 7 5.01 14.72 -34.46
CA ALA A 7 4.56 13.39 -34.02
C ALA A 7 3.37 13.48 -33.05
N THR A 8 2.36 12.62 -33.24
CA THR A 8 1.16 12.60 -32.40
C THR A 8 1.43 11.87 -31.08
N VAL A 9 1.38 12.59 -29.94
CA VAL A 9 1.72 12.03 -28.61
C VAL A 9 0.77 10.95 -28.11
N ASN A 10 -0.49 11.00 -28.54
CA ASN A 10 -1.55 10.05 -28.14
C ASN A 10 -1.72 8.87 -29.10
N LEU A 11 -0.81 8.70 -30.08
CA LEU A 11 -0.89 7.59 -31.01
C LEU A 11 -0.69 6.27 -30.26
N ALA A 12 -1.67 5.38 -30.36
CA ALA A 12 -1.65 4.08 -29.71
C ALA A 12 -1.28 2.97 -30.70
N THR A 13 -0.68 1.88 -30.21
CA THR A 13 -0.50 0.66 -30.99
C THR A 13 -1.84 0.08 -31.42
N GLN A 14 -1.91 -0.52 -32.62
CA GLN A 14 -3.17 -1.06 -33.16
C GLN A 14 -3.74 -2.21 -32.33
N ASP A 15 -2.89 -3.12 -31.85
CA ASP A 15 -3.36 -4.36 -31.20
C ASP A 15 -3.64 -4.21 -29.70
N SER A 16 -2.91 -3.33 -29.03
CA SER A 16 -2.90 -3.23 -27.56
C SER A 16 -3.30 -1.88 -27.02
N GLU A 17 -3.54 -0.89 -27.89
CA GLU A 17 -3.89 0.48 -27.53
C GLU A 17 -2.86 1.11 -26.56
N VAL A 18 -1.59 0.72 -26.68
CA VAL A 18 -0.49 1.22 -25.85
C VAL A 18 0.03 2.52 -26.43
N THR A 19 0.02 3.58 -25.63
CA THR A 19 0.56 4.90 -26.00
C THR A 19 2.01 5.07 -25.50
N PRO A 20 2.78 6.04 -26.03
CA PRO A 20 4.10 6.39 -25.50
C PRO A 20 4.10 6.68 -24.00
N LEU A 21 3.02 7.29 -23.48
CA LEU A 21 2.87 7.58 -22.05
C LEU A 21 2.81 6.30 -21.21
N HIS A 22 2.12 5.24 -21.68
CA HIS A 22 2.11 3.94 -20.99
C HIS A 22 3.51 3.34 -20.91
N VAL A 23 4.27 3.40 -22.01
CA VAL A 23 5.62 2.83 -22.09
C VAL A 23 6.59 3.59 -21.17
N ALA A 24 6.57 4.93 -21.21
CA ALA A 24 7.40 5.76 -20.33
C ALA A 24 7.07 5.52 -18.86
N ALA A 25 5.78 5.43 -18.52
CA ALA A 25 5.32 5.14 -17.17
C ALA A 25 5.77 3.76 -16.67
N ALA A 26 5.60 2.71 -17.47
CA ALA A 26 6.00 1.34 -17.15
C ALA A 26 7.52 1.16 -16.93
N ARG A 27 8.31 2.13 -17.39
CA ARG A 27 9.77 2.14 -17.26
C ARG A 27 10.27 3.16 -16.23
N GLY A 28 9.36 3.88 -15.57
CA GLY A 28 9.70 4.92 -14.60
C GLY A 28 10.45 6.11 -15.20
N LEU A 29 10.28 6.38 -16.49
CA LEU A 29 10.99 7.46 -17.18
C LEU A 29 10.31 8.82 -16.92
N GLU A 30 10.54 9.38 -15.72
CA GLU A 30 9.91 10.65 -15.27
C GLU A 30 9.99 11.76 -16.33
N GLU A 31 11.17 12.03 -16.87
CA GLU A 31 11.37 13.09 -17.86
C GLU A 31 10.57 12.88 -19.15
N HIS A 32 10.40 11.62 -19.58
CA HIS A 32 9.58 11.31 -20.75
C HIS A 32 8.09 11.45 -20.44
N VAL A 33 7.67 11.04 -19.24
CA VAL A 33 6.30 11.25 -18.75
C VAL A 33 5.99 12.75 -18.73
N ALA A 34 6.86 13.58 -18.15
CA ALA A 34 6.70 15.02 -18.11
C ALA A 34 6.61 15.62 -19.52
N LEU A 35 7.56 15.29 -20.40
CA LEU A 35 7.58 15.76 -21.79
C LEU A 35 6.29 15.42 -22.55
N TYR A 36 5.79 14.18 -22.40
CA TYR A 36 4.56 13.77 -23.08
C TYR A 36 3.32 14.49 -22.52
N LEU A 37 3.24 14.68 -21.20
CA LEU A 37 2.14 15.42 -20.58
C LEU A 37 2.13 16.90 -21.01
N GLU A 38 3.30 17.54 -21.10
CA GLU A 38 3.47 18.92 -21.60
C GLU A 38 2.98 19.09 -23.05
N HIS A 39 3.09 18.03 -23.86
CA HIS A 39 2.61 18.00 -25.24
C HIS A 39 1.17 17.47 -25.38
N GLY A 40 0.40 17.41 -24.28
CA GLY A 40 -1.02 17.08 -24.31
C GLY A 40 -1.32 15.58 -24.36
N ALA A 41 -0.42 14.74 -23.83
CA ALA A 41 -0.74 13.32 -23.63
C ALA A 41 -1.95 13.16 -22.70
N ASN A 42 -2.95 12.40 -23.13
CA ASN A 42 -4.12 12.10 -22.32
C ASN A 42 -3.77 11.02 -21.30
N VAL A 43 -3.65 11.45 -20.04
CA VAL A 43 -3.23 10.63 -18.91
C VAL A 43 -4.18 9.46 -18.59
N ASN A 44 -5.45 9.57 -19.00
CA ASN A 44 -6.50 8.61 -18.69
C ASN A 44 -6.83 7.65 -19.84
N LEU A 45 -6.06 7.66 -20.93
CA LEU A 45 -6.18 6.65 -21.98
C LEU A 45 -5.94 5.26 -21.38
N ARG A 46 -6.66 4.28 -21.92
CA ARG A 46 -6.62 2.90 -21.50
C ARG A 46 -6.13 2.03 -22.64
N THR A 47 -5.31 1.05 -22.31
CA THR A 47 -4.97 -0.07 -23.20
C THR A 47 -6.18 -0.98 -23.42
N SER A 48 -6.07 -1.94 -24.34
CA SER A 48 -7.11 -2.95 -24.58
C SER A 48 -7.40 -3.85 -23.36
N GLN A 49 -6.48 -3.88 -22.37
CA GLN A 49 -6.67 -4.57 -21.09
C GLN A 49 -7.25 -3.66 -20.00
N GLY A 50 -7.56 -2.41 -20.33
CA GLY A 50 -8.09 -1.40 -19.41
C GLY A 50 -7.02 -0.71 -18.55
N GLU A 51 -5.74 -1.03 -18.70
CA GLU A 51 -4.65 -0.40 -17.94
C GLU A 51 -4.46 1.07 -18.36
N THR A 52 -4.28 1.96 -17.39
CA THR A 52 -3.83 3.34 -17.61
C THR A 52 -2.31 3.46 -17.48
N ALA A 53 -1.74 4.60 -17.87
CA ALA A 53 -0.33 4.89 -17.61
C ALA A 53 0.03 4.79 -16.11
N LEU A 54 -0.88 5.17 -15.21
CA LEU A 54 -0.66 5.04 -13.76
C LEU A 54 -0.63 3.59 -13.31
N ASN A 55 -1.49 2.71 -13.86
CA ASN A 55 -1.41 1.28 -13.59
C ASN A 55 -0.06 0.70 -14.05
N ALA A 56 0.39 1.12 -15.23
CA ALA A 56 1.66 0.69 -15.82
C ALA A 56 2.87 1.11 -14.97
N ALA A 57 2.91 2.37 -14.48
CA ALA A 57 3.94 2.82 -13.55
C ALA A 57 3.99 2.00 -12.26
N CYS A 58 2.83 1.61 -11.72
CA CYS A 58 2.77 0.82 -10.50
C CYS A 58 3.14 -0.65 -10.73
N ALA A 59 2.79 -1.21 -11.89
CA ALA A 59 3.15 -2.57 -12.27
C ALA A 59 4.65 -2.73 -12.53
N GLY A 60 5.30 -1.74 -13.15
CA GLY A 60 6.74 -1.77 -13.45
C GLY A 60 7.66 -1.51 -12.26
N ALA A 61 7.11 -1.09 -11.12
CA ALA A 61 7.86 -0.77 -9.89
C ALA A 61 8.36 -2.02 -9.14
N GLU A 62 9.16 -2.85 -9.81
CA GLU A 62 9.72 -4.08 -9.26
C GLU A 62 10.80 -3.78 -8.20
N GLY A 63 10.47 -4.03 -6.93
CA GLY A 63 11.38 -3.98 -5.80
C GLY A 63 11.86 -2.57 -5.37
N PRO A 64 12.68 -2.51 -4.30
CA PRO A 64 13.10 -1.24 -3.69
C PRO A 64 13.94 -0.36 -4.63
N SER A 65 14.78 -0.97 -5.46
CA SER A 65 15.76 -0.27 -6.31
C SER A 65 15.11 0.55 -7.43
N SER A 66 13.97 0.11 -7.96
CA SER A 66 13.23 0.82 -9.02
C SER A 66 12.09 1.68 -8.49
N SER A 67 11.83 1.66 -7.17
CA SER A 67 10.70 2.34 -6.54
C SER A 67 10.73 3.86 -6.77
N ARG A 68 11.90 4.50 -6.67
CA ARG A 68 12.02 5.96 -6.75
C ARG A 68 11.64 6.52 -8.12
N GLN A 69 12.13 5.92 -9.20
CA GLN A 69 11.84 6.39 -10.56
C GLN A 69 10.35 6.20 -10.91
N HIS A 70 9.75 5.08 -10.50
CA HIS A 70 8.32 4.83 -10.69
C HIS A 70 7.46 5.73 -9.81
N GLN A 71 7.89 6.02 -8.58
CA GLN A 71 7.21 6.97 -7.70
C GLN A 71 7.23 8.40 -8.29
N ALA A 72 8.33 8.81 -8.91
CA ALA A 72 8.43 10.10 -9.58
C ALA A 72 7.54 10.16 -10.83
N ALA A 73 7.57 9.14 -11.69
CA ALA A 73 6.67 9.03 -12.84
C ALA A 73 5.18 9.03 -12.42
N ALA A 74 4.82 8.23 -11.41
CA ALA A 74 3.46 8.18 -10.87
C ALA A 74 3.02 9.52 -10.29
N ARG A 75 3.92 10.26 -9.61
CA ARG A 75 3.64 11.61 -9.12
C ARG A 75 3.26 12.55 -10.26
N ARG A 76 4.02 12.56 -11.36
CA ARG A 76 3.71 13.39 -12.53
C ARG A 76 2.35 13.04 -13.13
N LEU A 77 2.05 11.76 -13.25
CA LEU A 77 0.74 11.29 -13.76
C LEU A 77 -0.40 11.75 -12.85
N LEU A 78 -0.25 11.61 -11.54
CA LEU A 78 -1.26 12.03 -10.56
C LEU A 78 -1.45 13.56 -10.53
N GLU A 79 -0.37 14.33 -10.65
CA GLU A 79 -0.40 15.80 -10.76
C GLU A 79 -1.10 16.24 -12.06
N ALA A 80 -0.96 15.47 -13.14
CA ALA A 80 -1.66 15.69 -14.40
C ALA A 80 -3.11 15.15 -14.43
N GLY A 81 -3.64 14.66 -13.30
CA GLY A 81 -5.04 14.25 -13.18
C GLY A 81 -5.33 12.78 -13.52
N ALA A 82 -4.33 11.89 -13.42
CA ALA A 82 -4.57 10.45 -13.47
C ALA A 82 -5.51 10.01 -12.33
N ASP A 83 -6.51 9.19 -12.65
CA ASP A 83 -7.40 8.61 -11.62
C ASP A 83 -6.71 7.46 -10.87
N ALA A 84 -6.37 7.69 -9.60
CA ALA A 84 -5.80 6.68 -8.70
C ALA A 84 -6.73 5.48 -8.42
N ARG A 85 -8.02 5.57 -8.79
CA ARG A 85 -9.01 4.49 -8.67
C ARG A 85 -9.21 3.71 -9.96
N ALA A 86 -8.56 4.09 -11.06
CA ALA A 86 -8.74 3.45 -12.35
C ALA A 86 -8.33 1.98 -12.32
N ALA A 87 -9.32 1.08 -12.30
CA ALA A 87 -9.07 -0.34 -12.37
C ALA A 87 -8.69 -0.74 -13.81
N GLY A 88 -7.57 -1.45 -13.92
CA GLY A 88 -7.06 -2.04 -15.15
C GLY A 88 -7.40 -3.53 -15.27
N ARG A 89 -6.43 -4.30 -15.75
CA ARG A 89 -6.53 -5.73 -16.03
C ARG A 89 -6.93 -6.49 -14.77
N LYS A 90 -7.88 -7.42 -14.90
CA LYS A 90 -8.44 -8.19 -13.76
C LYS A 90 -8.92 -7.29 -12.61
N ARG A 91 -9.38 -6.07 -12.91
CA ARG A 91 -9.78 -5.04 -11.93
C ARG A 91 -8.68 -4.66 -10.92
N HIS A 92 -7.40 -4.82 -11.27
CA HIS A 92 -6.31 -4.29 -10.46
C HIS A 92 -6.29 -2.76 -10.53
N THR A 93 -6.41 -2.10 -9.38
CA THR A 93 -6.13 -0.65 -9.29
C THR A 93 -4.62 -0.42 -9.20
N PRO A 94 -4.13 0.81 -9.43
CA PRO A 94 -2.72 1.12 -9.25
C PRO A 94 -2.20 0.74 -7.85
N LEU A 95 -3.07 0.87 -6.83
CA LEU A 95 -2.74 0.50 -5.46
C LEU A 95 -2.52 -1.00 -5.29
N HIS A 96 -3.28 -1.87 -5.98
CA HIS A 96 -3.03 -3.31 -5.96
C HIS A 96 -1.64 -3.63 -6.52
N ASN A 97 -1.26 -3.01 -7.63
CA ASN A 97 0.03 -3.24 -8.27
C ASN A 97 1.18 -2.74 -7.37
N ALA A 98 1.05 -1.56 -6.77
CA ALA A 98 2.03 -1.03 -5.82
C ALA A 98 2.20 -1.93 -4.58
N CYS A 99 1.09 -2.46 -4.04
CA CYS A 99 1.10 -3.39 -2.92
C CYS A 99 1.71 -4.75 -3.25
N ALA A 100 1.37 -5.32 -4.41
CA ALA A 100 1.95 -6.59 -4.88
C ALA A 100 3.47 -6.51 -5.10
N ASN A 101 3.97 -5.31 -5.40
CA ASN A 101 5.40 -5.05 -5.55
C ASN A 101 6.10 -4.61 -4.25
N GLY A 102 5.41 -4.58 -3.11
CA GLY A 102 5.97 -4.11 -1.83
C GLY A 102 6.39 -2.64 -1.81
N CYS A 103 5.85 -1.83 -2.73
CA CYS A 103 6.29 -0.44 -2.93
C CYS A 103 5.56 0.53 -2.00
N GLY A 104 5.95 0.58 -0.72
CA GLY A 104 5.33 1.40 0.31
C GLY A 104 5.18 2.89 -0.04
N GLY A 105 6.24 3.50 -0.59
CA GLY A 105 6.22 4.91 -0.98
C GLY A 105 5.26 5.23 -2.15
N LEU A 106 5.09 4.29 -3.09
CA LEU A 106 4.14 4.44 -4.18
C LEU A 106 2.70 4.20 -3.70
N ALA A 107 2.48 3.22 -2.83
CA ALA A 107 1.19 3.00 -2.20
C ALA A 107 0.74 4.22 -1.39
N GLU A 108 1.62 4.82 -0.57
CA GLU A 108 1.29 6.03 0.19
C GLU A 108 0.96 7.22 -0.75
N LEU A 109 1.72 7.38 -1.84
CA LEU A 109 1.42 8.40 -2.85
C LEU A 109 0.01 8.22 -3.43
N LEU A 110 -0.33 7.00 -3.84
CA LEU A 110 -1.66 6.69 -4.39
C LEU A 110 -2.79 6.93 -3.38
N LEU A 111 -2.59 6.54 -2.11
CA LEU A 111 -3.56 6.75 -1.03
C LEU A 111 -3.80 8.24 -0.78
N ARG A 112 -2.74 9.07 -0.80
CA ARG A 112 -2.86 10.54 -0.70
C ARG A 112 -3.67 11.14 -1.84
N HIS A 113 -3.60 10.54 -3.03
CA HIS A 113 -4.39 10.92 -4.21
C HIS A 113 -5.75 10.19 -4.31
N GLY A 114 -6.21 9.57 -3.21
CA GLY A 114 -7.57 9.07 -3.10
C GLY A 114 -7.78 7.62 -3.56
N ALA A 115 -6.72 6.84 -3.81
CA ALA A 115 -6.88 5.41 -4.02
C ALA A 115 -7.64 4.75 -2.85
N SER A 116 -8.49 3.76 -3.16
CA SER A 116 -9.26 3.04 -2.14
C SER A 116 -8.46 1.84 -1.60
N ALA A 117 -8.22 1.82 -0.29
CA ALA A 117 -7.51 0.73 0.38
C ALA A 117 -8.37 -0.54 0.61
N SER A 118 -9.67 -0.49 0.31
CA SER A 118 -10.64 -1.55 0.62
C SER A 118 -11.29 -2.21 -0.59
N VAL A 119 -10.97 -1.77 -1.81
CA VAL A 119 -11.63 -2.28 -3.02
C VAL A 119 -11.03 -3.64 -3.43
N PRO A 120 -11.84 -4.70 -3.63
CA PRO A 120 -11.33 -5.97 -4.12
C PRO A 120 -11.13 -5.95 -5.65
N ASN A 121 -10.03 -6.56 -6.11
CA ASN A 121 -9.79 -6.85 -7.52
C ASN A 121 -10.73 -7.98 -8.05
N GLY A 122 -10.48 -8.46 -9.27
CA GLY A 122 -11.28 -9.51 -9.90
C GLY A 122 -11.15 -10.89 -9.25
N ALA A 123 -10.11 -11.12 -8.44
CA ALA A 123 -9.92 -12.36 -7.68
C ALA A 123 -10.47 -12.26 -6.25
N GLY A 124 -11.04 -11.12 -5.86
CA GLY A 124 -11.52 -10.88 -4.49
C GLY A 124 -10.44 -10.45 -3.50
N HIS A 125 -9.20 -10.22 -3.95
CA HIS A 125 -8.10 -9.72 -3.11
C HIS A 125 -8.18 -8.20 -3.00
N THR A 126 -8.02 -7.69 -1.78
CA THR A 126 -7.81 -6.27 -1.47
C THR A 126 -6.34 -5.88 -1.68
N PRO A 127 -6.00 -4.58 -1.68
CA PRO A 127 -4.61 -4.15 -1.68
C PRO A 127 -3.79 -4.72 -0.50
N MET A 128 -4.41 -4.87 0.67
CA MET A 128 -3.79 -5.52 1.83
C MET A 128 -3.45 -6.99 1.56
N ASP A 129 -4.36 -7.74 0.92
CA ASP A 129 -4.11 -9.14 0.56
C ASP A 129 -2.94 -9.26 -0.44
N CYS A 130 -2.84 -8.34 -1.41
CA CYS A 130 -1.69 -8.28 -2.33
C CYS A 130 -0.37 -7.95 -1.60
N ALA A 131 -0.41 -7.03 -0.62
CA ALA A 131 0.77 -6.69 0.17
C ALA A 131 1.26 -7.86 1.04
N LEU A 132 0.33 -8.64 1.63
CA LEU A 132 0.68 -9.83 2.42
C LEU A 132 1.36 -10.91 1.58
N GLN A 133 0.95 -11.10 0.32
CA GLN A 133 1.60 -12.02 -0.60
C GLN A 133 3.04 -11.58 -0.90
N ALA A 134 3.26 -10.29 -1.14
CA ALA A 134 4.58 -9.72 -1.43
C ALA A 134 5.60 -9.90 -0.27
N VAL A 135 5.14 -9.99 0.98
CA VAL A 135 6.02 -10.27 2.14
C VAL A 135 6.73 -11.61 1.99
N GLN A 136 6.09 -12.60 1.36
CA GLN A 136 6.70 -13.92 1.15
C GLN A 136 7.80 -13.89 0.09
N ASP A 137 7.66 -13.01 -0.90
CA ASP A 137 8.50 -12.98 -2.10
C ASP A 137 9.72 -12.05 -1.96
N ALA A 138 9.66 -11.06 -1.05
CA ALA A 138 10.71 -10.08 -0.86
C ALA A 138 11.06 -9.89 0.64
N PRO A 139 12.20 -10.41 1.13
CA PRO A 139 12.54 -10.34 2.55
C PRO A 139 13.08 -8.99 3.04
N ASN A 140 13.46 -8.06 2.13
CA ASN A 140 14.28 -6.89 2.46
C ASN A 140 13.56 -5.53 2.35
N TRP A 141 12.26 -5.46 2.64
CA TRP A 141 11.52 -4.19 2.72
C TRP A 141 10.81 -4.07 4.08
N GLU A 142 10.27 -2.89 4.39
CA GLU A 142 9.60 -2.58 5.66
C GLU A 142 8.06 -2.71 5.53
N PRO A 143 7.48 -3.92 5.62
CA PRO A 143 6.05 -4.14 5.42
C PRO A 143 5.16 -3.42 6.43
N GLU A 144 5.67 -3.15 7.64
CA GLU A 144 4.92 -2.43 8.67
C GLU A 144 4.49 -1.04 8.22
N VAL A 145 5.31 -0.36 7.41
CA VAL A 145 5.01 0.99 6.91
C VAL A 145 3.86 0.95 5.92
N LEU A 146 3.85 -0.05 5.02
CA LEU A 146 2.76 -0.24 4.06
C LEU A 146 1.46 -0.66 4.76
N PHE A 147 1.52 -1.60 5.70
CA PHE A 147 0.33 -2.04 6.43
C PHE A 147 -0.27 -0.92 7.26
N ALA A 148 0.57 -0.15 7.96
CA ALA A 148 0.10 1.01 8.72
C ALA A 148 -0.56 2.03 7.80
N ALA A 149 0.04 2.33 6.63
CA ALA A 149 -0.55 3.22 5.65
C ALA A 149 -1.91 2.69 5.15
N LEU A 150 -2.03 1.42 4.75
CA LEU A 150 -3.30 0.87 4.29
C LEU A 150 -4.39 0.96 5.38
N LEU A 151 -4.07 0.61 6.63
CA LEU A 151 -4.99 0.70 7.76
C LEU A 151 -5.36 2.15 8.07
N ASP A 152 -4.41 3.09 7.99
CA ASP A 152 -4.63 4.54 8.21
C ASP A 152 -5.54 5.17 7.14
N TYR A 153 -5.66 4.52 5.99
CA TYR A 153 -6.56 4.88 4.90
C TYR A 153 -7.78 3.93 4.81
N GLY A 154 -8.09 3.24 5.90
CA GLY A 154 -9.37 2.54 6.08
C GLY A 154 -9.42 1.12 5.50
N ALA A 155 -8.28 0.50 5.22
CA ALA A 155 -8.25 -0.95 5.01
C ALA A 155 -8.79 -1.66 6.26
N GLN A 156 -9.52 -2.75 6.06
CA GLN A 156 -9.99 -3.58 7.16
C GLN A 156 -8.84 -4.42 7.72
N PRO A 157 -8.92 -4.84 9.00
CA PRO A 157 -8.01 -5.83 9.55
C PRO A 157 -7.98 -7.08 8.66
N VAL A 158 -6.81 -7.68 8.52
CA VAL A 158 -6.64 -8.92 7.74
C VAL A 158 -7.44 -10.06 8.36
N ARG A 159 -7.63 -11.17 7.65
CA ARG A 159 -8.17 -12.37 8.28
C ARG A 159 -7.10 -13.00 9.19
N PRO A 160 -7.45 -13.56 10.35
CA PRO A 160 -6.46 -14.16 11.25
C PRO A 160 -5.57 -15.24 10.61
N GLU A 161 -6.07 -15.97 9.61
CA GLU A 161 -5.27 -16.98 8.91
C GLU A 161 -4.13 -16.37 8.08
N MET A 162 -4.26 -15.10 7.68
CA MET A 162 -3.26 -14.39 6.89
C MET A 162 -2.10 -13.85 7.74
N LEU A 163 -2.24 -13.80 9.07
CA LEU A 163 -1.19 -13.31 9.97
C LEU A 163 0.10 -14.14 9.89
N ARG A 164 -0.01 -15.42 9.50
CA ARG A 164 1.13 -16.33 9.29
C ARG A 164 2.15 -15.82 8.28
N HIS A 165 1.70 -15.03 7.30
CA HIS A 165 2.58 -14.44 6.29
C HIS A 165 3.53 -13.39 6.90
N CYS A 166 3.21 -12.86 8.08
CA CYS A 166 3.99 -11.87 8.80
C CYS A 166 4.63 -12.42 10.08
N ALA A 167 4.59 -13.74 10.30
CA ALA A 167 5.12 -14.37 11.53
C ALA A 167 6.58 -13.98 11.80
N ASN A 168 7.39 -13.87 10.75
CA ASN A 168 8.81 -13.53 10.84
C ASN A 168 9.10 -12.02 10.67
N PHE A 169 8.06 -11.18 10.76
CA PHE A 169 8.16 -9.73 10.69
C PHE A 169 7.48 -9.10 11.92
N PRO A 170 8.10 -9.13 13.11
CA PRO A 170 7.47 -8.74 14.38
C PRO A 170 6.83 -7.35 14.32
N ARG A 171 7.50 -6.39 13.70
CA ARG A 171 7.02 -5.01 13.54
C ARG A 171 5.76 -4.92 12.69
N ALA A 172 5.69 -5.72 11.62
CA ALA A 172 4.53 -5.76 10.74
C ALA A 172 3.37 -6.52 11.38
N LEU A 173 3.68 -7.64 12.06
CA LEU A 173 2.71 -8.37 12.85
C LEU A 173 2.12 -7.49 13.97
N GLU A 174 2.93 -6.66 14.63
CA GLU A 174 2.46 -5.70 15.62
C GLU A 174 1.43 -4.72 15.05
N VAL A 175 1.71 -4.13 13.89
CA VAL A 175 0.78 -3.22 13.20
C VAL A 175 -0.55 -3.92 12.89
N LEU A 176 -0.50 -5.16 12.38
CA LEU A 176 -1.69 -5.94 12.06
C LEU A 176 -2.48 -6.32 13.33
N LEU A 177 -1.81 -6.80 14.38
CA LEU A 177 -2.45 -7.15 15.66
C LEU A 177 -3.07 -5.93 16.34
N ASN A 178 -2.49 -4.75 16.15
CA ASN A 178 -3.03 -3.49 16.66
C ASN A 178 -4.30 -3.02 15.92
N ALA A 179 -4.69 -3.67 14.83
CA ALA A 179 -5.97 -3.42 14.15
C ALA A 179 -7.15 -4.18 14.79
N TYR A 180 -6.90 -5.13 15.71
CA TYR A 180 -7.95 -5.93 16.35
C TYR A 180 -8.29 -5.44 17.77
N PRO A 181 -9.55 -5.58 18.20
CA PRO A 181 -9.97 -5.28 19.58
C PRO A 181 -9.42 -6.26 20.62
N CYS A 182 -9.13 -7.50 20.21
CA CYS A 182 -8.44 -8.52 20.98
C CYS A 182 -7.44 -9.23 20.06
N VAL A 183 -6.35 -9.77 20.61
CA VAL A 183 -5.42 -10.56 19.78
C VAL A 183 -6.15 -11.84 19.39
N PRO A 184 -6.30 -12.15 18.08
CA PRO A 184 -6.97 -13.38 17.63
C PRO A 184 -6.14 -14.62 18.00
N SER A 185 -6.68 -15.82 17.77
CA SER A 185 -5.89 -17.05 17.99
C SER A 185 -4.54 -16.96 17.25
N CYS A 186 -3.49 -17.36 17.96
CA CYS A 186 -2.12 -17.27 17.50
C CYS A 186 -1.62 -18.57 16.85
N ASP A 187 -2.42 -19.65 16.86
CA ASP A 187 -2.07 -20.96 16.31
C ASP A 187 -1.61 -20.88 14.85
N THR A 188 -2.13 -19.92 14.09
CA THR A 188 -1.82 -19.76 12.67
C THR A 188 -0.40 -19.26 12.39
N TRP A 189 0.19 -18.50 13.31
CA TRP A 189 1.47 -17.82 13.08
C TRP A 189 2.56 -18.18 14.09
N VAL A 190 2.24 -18.64 15.30
CA VAL A 190 3.22 -18.99 16.34
C VAL A 190 4.19 -20.07 15.87
N GLU A 191 3.68 -21.11 15.21
CA GLU A 191 4.52 -22.20 14.68
C GLU A 191 5.41 -21.77 13.51
N ALA A 192 5.08 -20.64 12.86
CA ALA A 192 5.84 -20.10 11.73
C ALA A 192 6.95 -19.12 12.15
N VAL A 193 7.03 -18.76 13.44
CA VAL A 193 8.04 -17.84 13.97
C VAL A 193 9.37 -18.56 14.15
N LEU A 194 10.45 -18.00 13.59
CA LEU A 194 11.81 -18.51 13.76
C LEU A 194 12.27 -18.44 15.23
N PRO A 195 12.97 -19.47 15.75
CA PRO A 195 13.45 -19.51 17.14
C PRO A 195 14.31 -18.31 17.55
N GLU A 196 15.10 -17.77 16.62
CA GLU A 196 15.98 -16.63 16.86
C GLU A 196 15.16 -15.35 17.13
N LEU A 197 14.06 -15.17 16.40
CA LEU A 197 13.18 -14.01 16.57
C LEU A 197 12.43 -14.04 17.90
N TRP A 198 12.12 -15.22 18.43
CA TRP A 198 11.54 -15.35 19.77
C TRP A 198 12.44 -14.75 20.85
N GLN A 199 13.75 -14.95 20.74
CA GLN A 199 14.71 -14.41 21.69
C GLN A 199 14.91 -12.91 21.47
N GLU A 200 15.07 -12.46 20.22
CA GLU A 200 15.29 -11.06 19.91
C GLU A 200 14.09 -10.17 20.26
N HIS A 201 12.87 -10.67 20.07
CA HIS A 201 11.62 -9.93 20.26
C HIS A 201 10.73 -10.54 21.36
N GLU A 202 11.34 -11.10 22.40
CA GLU A 202 10.65 -11.78 23.50
C GLU A 202 9.53 -10.92 24.11
N ALA A 203 9.81 -9.63 24.35
CA ALA A 203 8.84 -8.69 24.93
C ALA A 203 7.59 -8.53 24.05
N PHE A 204 7.77 -8.48 22.72
CA PHE A 204 6.67 -8.38 21.77
C PHE A 204 5.82 -9.65 21.81
N TYR A 205 6.44 -10.81 21.56
CA TYR A 205 5.68 -12.05 21.44
C TYR A 205 5.01 -12.46 22.75
N SER A 206 5.71 -12.31 23.89
CA SER A 206 5.12 -12.61 25.20
C SER A 206 3.89 -11.74 25.46
N SER A 207 3.98 -10.44 25.15
CA SER A 207 2.84 -9.53 25.31
C SER A 207 1.67 -9.87 24.38
N ALA A 208 1.95 -10.30 23.13
CA ALA A 208 0.93 -10.72 22.18
C ALA A 208 0.20 -12.00 22.68
N LEU A 209 0.95 -13.01 23.14
CA LEU A 209 0.42 -14.26 23.67
C LEU A 209 -0.44 -14.05 24.92
N CYS A 210 0.02 -13.21 25.86
CA CYS A 210 -0.76 -12.89 27.07
C CYS A 210 -2.11 -12.21 26.77
N LEU A 211 -2.25 -11.59 25.59
CA LEU A 211 -3.44 -10.85 25.19
C LEU A 211 -4.34 -11.62 24.22
N VAL A 212 -4.02 -12.88 23.91
CA VAL A 212 -4.86 -13.76 23.07
C VAL A 212 -6.23 -13.93 23.72
N ASN A 213 -7.27 -13.55 22.97
CA ASN A 213 -8.67 -13.56 23.40
C ASN A 213 -8.95 -12.76 24.69
N GLN A 214 -8.02 -11.90 25.12
CA GLN A 214 -8.21 -11.00 26.27
C GLN A 214 -8.61 -9.60 25.81
N PRO A 215 -9.40 -8.86 26.62
CA PRO A 215 -9.71 -7.48 26.33
C PRO A 215 -8.45 -6.62 26.43
N ARG A 216 -8.27 -5.74 25.44
CA ARG A 216 -7.18 -4.74 25.46
C ARG A 216 -7.55 -3.57 26.36
N ARG A 217 -6.55 -2.77 26.75
CA ARG A 217 -6.77 -1.60 27.61
C ARG A 217 -7.75 -0.61 26.97
N LEU A 218 -8.43 0.18 27.80
CA LEU A 218 -9.38 1.21 27.36
C LEU A 218 -8.77 2.16 26.32
N GLN A 219 -7.48 2.53 26.47
CA GLN A 219 -6.77 3.36 25.50
C GLN A 219 -6.71 2.74 24.10
N HIS A 220 -6.51 1.41 24.01
CA HIS A 220 -6.49 0.69 22.73
C HIS A 220 -7.87 0.64 22.09
N LEU A 221 -8.90 0.32 22.88
CA LEU A 221 -10.28 0.31 22.41
C LEU A 221 -10.73 1.71 21.95
N ALA A 222 -10.32 2.76 22.66
CA ALA A 222 -10.55 4.14 22.26
C ALA A 222 -9.84 4.48 20.94
N ARG A 223 -8.58 4.04 20.75
CA ARG A 223 -7.87 4.17 19.47
C ARG A 223 -8.67 3.54 18.33
N LEU A 224 -9.14 2.30 18.50
CA LEU A 224 -9.93 1.61 17.47
C LEU A 224 -11.23 2.35 17.16
N ALA A 225 -11.95 2.82 18.18
CA ALA A 225 -13.18 3.59 18.00
C ALA A 225 -12.94 4.88 17.21
N VAL A 226 -11.87 5.62 17.53
CA VAL A 226 -11.48 6.84 16.78
C VAL A 226 -11.12 6.49 15.34
N ARG A 227 -10.31 5.46 15.10
CA ARG A 227 -9.94 5.01 13.75
C ARG A 227 -11.17 4.60 12.94
N ALA A 228 -12.10 3.85 13.54
CA ALA A 228 -13.34 3.44 12.90
C ALA A 228 -14.22 4.63 12.51
N GLN A 229 -14.31 5.66 13.37
CA GLN A 229 -15.06 6.89 13.08
C GLN A 229 -14.42 7.72 11.96
N LEU A 230 -13.08 7.77 11.92
CA LEU A 230 -12.35 8.53 10.89
C LEU A 230 -12.32 7.80 9.54
N GLY A 231 -12.32 6.47 9.55
CA GLY A 231 -12.25 5.62 8.36
C GLY A 231 -11.03 5.95 7.50
N SER A 232 -11.23 6.10 6.20
CA SER A 232 -10.16 6.43 5.24
C SER A 232 -9.51 7.81 5.43
N ARG A 233 -10.05 8.63 6.33
CA ARG A 233 -9.51 9.95 6.66
C ARG A 233 -8.61 9.93 7.88
N CYS A 234 -8.35 8.76 8.50
CA CYS A 234 -7.60 8.67 9.75
C CYS A 234 -6.21 9.33 9.66
N ARG A 235 -5.41 9.03 8.62
CA ARG A 235 -4.11 9.69 8.39
C ARG A 235 -4.21 11.22 8.34
N GLN A 236 -5.16 11.73 7.54
CA GLN A 236 -5.33 13.17 7.30
C GLN A 236 -5.86 13.89 8.54
N ALA A 237 -6.78 13.25 9.26
CA ALA A 237 -7.36 13.78 10.48
C ALA A 237 -6.34 13.82 11.62
N ALA A 238 -5.49 12.79 11.77
CA ALA A 238 -4.46 12.77 12.81
C ALA A 238 -3.47 13.94 12.72
N ALA A 239 -3.22 14.47 11.52
CA ALA A 239 -2.40 15.67 11.32
C ALA A 239 -3.10 16.98 11.74
N ARG A 240 -4.44 17.00 11.79
CA ARG A 240 -5.26 18.17 12.12
C ARG A 240 -5.77 18.17 13.56
N LEU A 241 -5.91 16.99 14.18
CA LEU A 241 -6.35 16.87 15.56
C LEU A 241 -5.30 17.46 16.50
N PRO A 242 -5.72 18.20 17.54
CA PRO A 242 -4.81 18.79 18.54
C PRO A 242 -4.33 17.72 19.53
N LEU A 243 -3.71 16.65 19.02
CA LEU A 243 -3.16 15.57 19.81
C LEU A 243 -1.66 15.80 20.06
N PRO A 244 -1.16 15.51 21.27
CA PRO A 244 0.26 15.37 21.55
C PRO A 244 0.93 14.37 20.58
N PRO A 245 2.23 14.56 20.26
CA PRO A 245 2.93 13.71 19.28
C PRO A 245 2.81 12.21 19.57
N LEU A 246 2.96 11.80 20.83
CA LEU A 246 2.86 10.39 21.24
C LEU A 246 1.47 9.79 20.99
N LEU A 247 0.40 10.55 21.24
CA LEU A 247 -0.97 10.08 20.96
C LEU A 247 -1.27 10.04 19.47
N ARG A 248 -0.67 10.94 18.69
CA ARG A 248 -0.76 10.92 17.23
C ARG A 248 -0.06 9.70 16.65
N ASP A 249 1.15 9.41 17.11
CA ASP A 249 1.91 8.22 16.70
C ASP A 249 1.18 6.93 17.09
N TYR A 250 0.62 6.89 18.31
CA TYR A 250 -0.20 5.79 18.76
C TYR A 250 -1.44 5.57 17.89
N LEU A 251 -2.14 6.67 17.54
CA LEU A 251 -3.30 6.64 16.65
C LEU A 251 -2.93 6.10 15.26
N LEU A 252 -1.75 6.41 14.75
CA LEU A 252 -1.24 6.04 13.41
C LEU A 252 -0.43 4.74 13.42
N LEU A 253 -0.68 3.86 14.40
CA LEU A 253 -0.10 2.52 14.48
C LEU A 253 1.44 2.50 14.43
N ARG A 254 2.10 3.52 14.99
CA ARG A 254 3.56 3.48 15.13
C ARG A 254 3.95 2.30 16.03
N VAL A 255 4.96 1.56 15.60
CA VAL A 255 5.47 0.37 16.29
C VAL A 255 6.10 0.76 17.64
N GLU A 256 5.71 0.05 18.70
CA GLU A 256 6.16 0.21 20.08
C GLU A 256 7.04 -0.96 20.57
N GLY A 257 7.04 -2.09 19.85
CA GLY A 257 7.76 -3.31 20.23
C GLY A 257 7.01 -4.18 21.24
N ARG A 258 5.71 -3.90 21.48
CA ARG A 258 4.85 -4.66 22.40
C ARG A 258 3.37 -4.42 22.14
N ILE A 259 2.56 -5.39 22.52
CA ILE A 259 1.10 -5.33 22.50
C ILE A 259 0.60 -4.91 23.89
N GLN A 260 -0.22 -3.84 23.95
CA GLN A 260 -0.78 -3.26 25.18
C GLN A 260 -2.30 -3.18 25.14
#